data_AF-A0A3B8KYR1-F1
#
_entry.id   AF-A0A3B8KYR1-F1
#
_cell.length_a   1.000
_cell.length_b   1.000
_cell.length_c   1.000
_cell.angle_alpha   90.00
_cell.angle_beta   90.00
_cell.angle_gamma   90.00
#
_symmetry.space_group_name_H-M   'P 1'
#
loop_
_entity.id
_entity.type
_entity.pdbx_description
1 polymer ?
#
loop_
_entity_poly.entity_id
_entity_poly.type
_entity_poly.pdbx_seq_one_letter_code
_entity_poly.pdbx_strand_id
1 'polypeptide(L)'
;MTDSRPHIIFIITDQQRYDTIAALGYDYMDTPHLDRLVREGVSFSNCHITAPSCAPARASLFTGYFPHTTGILKNADSWKRSWIEDLADSGYRCINIGKMHSYPYHTPLGFHERYVVENKDRYLEERYYYDEWDKALHARGLVKQQRELYRQRADYAECLGAFEWELPEDMQSDMFVGDLATWWIESKPVADEPLFLQIGFPGPHPPYDPTRRFLDPYLEKDLPLMEVTAEELAGQPQPFQEMRQHNSEVDHDSIIHILDPTPEQRHRQRAHYLANVTMIDEKVGEILQALDAKGYLENAVVFFTSDHGDCLTDHGHSQKWTMYDLILRVPLIAWAPGRYPAGVEIDGLCQHMDVGPAMLELAGLEPAGSLEAVSLTGALEGGDWTPRPHVYAEHGKDAILQGTEFVTMVRDARWKLVHFLDEPWGQLFDLETDPTEVVNRWDDPAAADAKGALLDELREWRIRSGWHTSCWPAEWR
;
A
#
# COMPACT_ATOMS: atom_id res chain seq x y z
N MET A 1 12.42 -28.05 21.91
CA MET A 1 12.49 -28.47 20.50
C MET A 1 12.09 -27.24 19.73
N THR A 2 12.94 -26.77 18.82
CA THR A 2 12.65 -25.60 17.97
C THR A 2 11.39 -25.87 17.19
N ASP A 3 10.49 -24.89 17.15
CA ASP A 3 9.26 -24.98 16.36
C ASP A 3 9.63 -25.17 14.87
N SER A 4 8.93 -26.06 14.17
CA SER A 4 9.20 -26.32 12.74
C SER A 4 8.52 -25.32 11.81
N ARG A 5 7.57 -24.53 12.33
CA ARG A 5 6.88 -23.49 11.56
C ARG A 5 7.86 -22.37 11.19
N PRO A 6 7.76 -21.80 9.98
CA PRO A 6 8.69 -20.76 9.54
C PRO A 6 8.45 -19.44 10.28
N HIS A 7 9.50 -18.64 10.42
CA HIS A 7 9.34 -17.22 10.71
C HIS A 7 8.65 -16.54 9.52
N ILE A 8 7.79 -15.56 9.79
CA ILE A 8 7.09 -14.78 8.78
C ILE A 8 7.59 -13.34 8.92
N ILE A 9 8.28 -12.85 7.90
CA ILE A 9 8.78 -11.48 7.83
C ILE A 9 7.92 -10.74 6.82
N PHE A 10 7.19 -9.72 7.27
CA PHE A 10 6.26 -8.99 6.42
C PHE A 10 6.68 -7.53 6.29
N ILE A 11 7.24 -7.18 5.15
CA ILE A 11 7.67 -5.82 4.82
C ILE A 11 6.59 -5.17 3.97
N ILE A 12 6.13 -4.00 4.41
CA ILE A 12 5.10 -3.22 3.71
C ILE A 12 5.53 -1.77 3.64
N THR A 13 5.51 -1.21 2.44
CA THR A 13 5.67 0.23 2.21
C THR A 13 4.31 0.91 2.17
N ASP A 14 4.32 2.22 2.26
CA ASP A 14 3.11 3.02 2.12
C ASP A 14 3.14 3.83 0.83
N GLN A 15 2.08 3.75 0.04
CA GLN A 15 1.96 4.54 -1.19
C GLN A 15 2.99 4.19 -2.28
N GLN A 16 3.55 2.98 -2.28
CA GLN A 16 4.42 2.50 -3.36
C GLN A 16 3.62 1.90 -4.53
N ARG A 17 3.75 2.47 -5.73
CA ARG A 17 3.14 1.97 -6.96
C ARG A 17 3.75 0.63 -7.36
N TYR A 18 2.96 -0.22 -8.02
CA TYR A 18 3.45 -1.47 -8.61
C TYR A 18 4.58 -1.27 -9.63
N ASP A 19 4.69 -0.06 -10.22
CA ASP A 19 5.63 0.29 -11.27
C ASP A 19 6.97 0.89 -10.80
N THR A 20 7.47 0.40 -9.67
CA THR A 20 8.63 0.97 -8.96
C THR A 20 9.70 -0.06 -8.57
N ILE A 21 9.69 -1.25 -9.17
CA ILE A 21 10.71 -2.29 -8.94
C ILE A 21 11.30 -2.70 -10.29
N ALA A 22 12.62 -2.58 -10.46
CA ALA A 22 13.26 -2.83 -11.76
C ALA A 22 13.04 -4.25 -12.29
N ALA A 23 13.12 -5.27 -11.44
CA ALA A 23 12.88 -6.66 -11.84
C ALA A 23 11.42 -6.95 -12.26
N LEU A 24 10.48 -6.07 -11.97
CA LEU A 24 9.08 -6.14 -12.45
C LEU A 24 8.87 -5.37 -13.77
N GLY A 25 9.94 -4.93 -14.43
CA GLY A 25 9.90 -4.30 -15.75
C GLY A 25 10.12 -2.78 -15.77
N TYR A 26 10.63 -2.20 -14.69
CA TYR A 26 10.80 -0.74 -14.53
C TYR A 26 12.27 -0.35 -14.47
N ASP A 27 12.93 -0.43 -15.61
CA ASP A 27 14.40 -0.33 -15.77
C ASP A 27 15.03 1.02 -15.37
N TYR A 28 14.22 2.05 -15.16
CA TYR A 28 14.66 3.33 -14.57
C TYR A 28 14.86 3.27 -13.06
N MET A 29 14.44 2.20 -12.38
CA MET A 29 14.58 2.03 -10.94
C MET A 29 15.92 1.42 -10.53
N ASP A 30 16.48 1.92 -9.43
CA ASP A 30 17.61 1.32 -8.75
C ASP A 30 17.10 0.60 -7.50
N THR A 31 16.70 -0.67 -7.64
CA THR A 31 16.12 -1.49 -6.56
C THR A 31 16.78 -2.87 -6.43
N PRO A 32 18.12 -2.97 -6.32
CA PRO A 32 18.83 -4.25 -6.37
C PRO A 32 18.37 -5.28 -5.32
N HIS A 33 17.88 -4.83 -4.15
CA HIS A 33 17.47 -5.72 -3.08
C HIS A 33 16.05 -6.27 -3.28
N LEU A 34 15.09 -5.44 -3.66
CA LEU A 34 13.75 -5.88 -4.07
C LEU A 34 13.83 -6.71 -5.35
N ASP A 35 14.71 -6.36 -6.28
CA ASP A 35 14.96 -7.15 -7.48
C ASP A 35 15.45 -8.56 -7.15
N ARG A 36 16.27 -8.70 -6.09
CA ARG A 36 16.69 -10.01 -5.61
C ARG A 36 15.48 -10.81 -5.11
N LEU A 37 14.57 -10.18 -4.34
CA LEU A 37 13.36 -10.84 -3.88
C LEU A 37 12.50 -11.34 -5.06
N VAL A 38 12.35 -10.55 -6.12
CA VAL A 38 11.64 -10.95 -7.35
C VAL A 38 12.35 -12.11 -8.04
N ARG A 39 13.65 -12.01 -8.30
CA ARG A 39 14.41 -13.04 -9.05
C ARG A 39 14.55 -14.37 -8.33
N GLU A 40 14.55 -14.35 -7.00
CA GLU A 40 14.74 -15.54 -6.16
C GLU A 40 13.43 -16.05 -5.55
N GLY A 41 12.33 -15.31 -5.68
CA GLY A 41 11.02 -15.62 -5.11
C GLY A 41 9.91 -15.71 -6.16
N VAL A 42 8.69 -15.52 -5.68
CA VAL A 42 7.46 -15.50 -6.46
C VAL A 42 6.84 -14.11 -6.39
N SER A 43 6.50 -13.51 -7.53
CA SER A 43 5.77 -12.24 -7.61
C SER A 43 4.36 -12.45 -8.17
N PHE A 44 3.44 -11.54 -7.87
CA PHE A 44 2.10 -11.51 -8.48
C PHE A 44 1.99 -10.33 -9.42
N SER A 45 1.61 -10.59 -10.68
CA SER A 45 1.42 -9.52 -11.65
C SER A 45 0.17 -8.70 -11.33
N ASN A 46 -0.90 -9.31 -10.83
CA ASN A 46 -2.24 -8.70 -10.73
C ASN A 46 -2.80 -8.68 -9.29
N CYS A 47 -2.03 -8.12 -8.34
CA CYS A 47 -2.46 -7.95 -6.95
C CYS A 47 -3.11 -6.58 -6.71
N HIS A 48 -4.39 -6.57 -6.30
CA HIS A 48 -5.16 -5.34 -6.09
C HIS A 48 -5.60 -5.15 -4.64
N ILE A 49 -5.52 -3.94 -4.13
CA ILE A 49 -6.00 -3.56 -2.81
C ILE A 49 -7.53 -3.39 -2.82
N THR A 50 -8.12 -3.28 -1.62
CA THR A 50 -9.57 -3.18 -1.43
C THR A 50 -10.07 -1.76 -1.17
N ALA A 51 -9.17 -0.77 -1.02
CA ALA A 51 -9.54 0.63 -0.84
C ALA A 51 -8.38 1.55 -1.28
N PRO A 52 -8.65 2.67 -1.95
CA PRO A 52 -7.62 3.60 -2.43
C PRO A 52 -7.09 4.56 -1.33
N SER A 53 -6.95 4.08 -0.09
CA SER A 53 -6.36 4.83 1.04
C SER A 53 -5.81 3.91 2.14
N CYS A 54 -4.87 4.42 2.96
CA CYS A 54 -4.05 3.62 3.87
C CYS A 54 -4.84 2.74 4.83
N ALA A 55 -5.64 3.35 5.72
CA ALA A 55 -6.27 2.65 6.83
C ALA A 55 -7.27 1.58 6.36
N PRO A 56 -8.20 1.84 5.42
CA PRO A 56 -9.12 0.79 4.95
C PRO A 56 -8.40 -0.32 4.17
N ALA A 57 -7.37 0.01 3.36
CA ALA A 57 -6.59 -1.01 2.66
C ALA A 57 -5.84 -1.93 3.63
N ARG A 58 -5.19 -1.35 4.65
CA ARG A 58 -4.50 -2.10 5.71
C ARG A 58 -5.49 -2.88 6.56
N ALA A 59 -6.63 -2.30 6.92
CA ALA A 59 -7.66 -3.02 7.67
C ALA A 59 -8.13 -4.27 6.92
N SER A 60 -8.39 -4.18 5.61
CA SER A 60 -8.70 -5.36 4.81
C SER A 60 -7.55 -6.36 4.78
N LEU A 61 -6.31 -5.91 4.54
CA LEU A 61 -5.12 -6.77 4.53
C LEU A 61 -5.00 -7.59 5.83
N PHE A 62 -5.18 -6.94 6.97
CA PHE A 62 -4.94 -7.52 8.27
C PHE A 62 -6.19 -8.15 8.92
N THR A 63 -7.36 -8.08 8.28
CA THR A 63 -8.57 -8.76 8.75
C THR A 63 -9.08 -9.81 7.77
N GLY A 64 -8.76 -9.69 6.47
CA GLY A 64 -9.26 -10.57 5.41
C GLY A 64 -10.71 -10.30 4.99
N TYR A 65 -11.21 -9.08 5.23
CA TYR A 65 -12.56 -8.63 4.91
C TYR A 65 -12.58 -7.34 4.10
N PHE A 66 -13.61 -7.14 3.29
CA PHE A 66 -13.80 -5.90 2.54
C PHE A 66 -14.15 -4.72 3.46
N PRO A 67 -13.90 -3.47 3.03
CA PRO A 67 -14.22 -2.26 3.80
C PRO A 67 -15.66 -2.22 4.33
N HIS A 68 -16.63 -2.65 3.54
CA HIS A 68 -18.02 -2.66 3.99
C HIS A 68 -18.35 -3.71 5.07
N THR A 69 -17.54 -4.77 5.20
CA THR A 69 -17.67 -5.75 6.28
C THR A 69 -16.99 -5.25 7.55
N THR A 70 -15.79 -4.66 7.42
CA THR A 70 -15.04 -4.13 8.56
C THR A 70 -15.64 -2.84 9.13
N GLY A 71 -16.37 -2.08 8.30
CA GLY A 71 -16.88 -0.76 8.63
C GLY A 71 -15.81 0.35 8.60
N ILE A 72 -14.60 0.03 8.12
CA ILE A 72 -13.48 0.97 7.99
C ILE A 72 -13.45 1.38 6.52
N LEU A 73 -14.02 2.55 6.21
CA LEU A 73 -14.22 3.03 4.83
C LEU A 73 -13.28 4.18 4.45
N LYS A 74 -12.57 4.74 5.43
CA LYS A 74 -11.65 5.87 5.28
C LYS A 74 -10.63 5.90 6.43
N ASN A 75 -9.62 6.74 6.28
CA ASN A 75 -8.69 7.00 7.38
C ASN A 75 -9.40 7.60 8.61
N ALA A 76 -8.80 7.37 9.79
CA ALA A 76 -9.32 7.67 11.12
C ALA A 76 -10.58 6.90 11.56
N ASP A 77 -11.14 6.00 10.75
CA ASP A 77 -12.12 5.02 11.24
C ASP A 77 -11.43 4.05 12.22
N SER A 78 -12.10 3.74 13.33
CA SER A 78 -11.47 2.95 14.40
C SER A 78 -11.31 1.49 14.00
N TRP A 79 -10.11 0.95 14.21
CA TRP A 79 -9.74 -0.41 13.84
C TRP A 79 -9.05 -1.10 15.01
N LYS A 80 -9.59 -2.26 15.45
CA LYS A 80 -9.20 -2.89 16.72
C LYS A 80 -8.90 -4.40 16.65
N ARG A 81 -9.10 -5.04 15.50
CA ARG A 81 -9.00 -6.49 15.34
C ARG A 81 -8.19 -6.84 14.11
N SER A 82 -7.41 -7.91 14.16
CA SER A 82 -6.67 -8.46 13.02
C SER A 82 -6.54 -9.98 13.14
N TRP A 83 -6.06 -10.64 12.08
CA TRP A 83 -5.68 -12.06 12.14
C TRP A 83 -4.34 -12.28 12.86
N ILE A 84 -3.61 -11.22 13.22
CA ILE A 84 -2.35 -11.33 13.98
C ILE A 84 -2.62 -11.79 15.41
N GLU A 85 -3.81 -11.51 15.96
CA GLU A 85 -4.26 -12.12 17.22
C GLU A 85 -4.20 -13.65 17.16
N ASP A 86 -4.64 -14.26 16.05
CA ASP A 86 -4.63 -15.70 15.88
C ASP A 86 -3.20 -16.26 15.81
N LEU A 87 -2.28 -15.53 15.17
CA LEU A 87 -0.86 -15.87 15.19
C LEU A 87 -0.29 -15.83 16.61
N ALA A 88 -0.56 -14.76 17.36
CA ALA A 88 -0.08 -14.62 18.74
C ALA A 88 -0.60 -15.75 19.63
N ASP A 89 -1.90 -16.06 19.53
CA ASP A 89 -2.53 -17.14 20.29
C ASP A 89 -2.00 -18.54 19.90
N SER A 90 -1.47 -18.69 18.67
CA SER A 90 -0.81 -19.92 18.20
C SER A 90 0.65 -20.07 18.67
N GLY A 91 1.15 -19.11 19.44
CA GLY A 91 2.51 -19.11 19.98
C GLY A 91 3.56 -18.44 19.10
N TYR A 92 3.16 -17.64 18.09
CA TYR A 92 4.11 -16.76 17.39
C TYR A 92 4.45 -15.55 18.25
N ARG A 93 5.72 -15.13 18.19
CA ARG A 93 6.13 -13.81 18.65
C ARG A 93 5.77 -12.76 17.61
N CYS A 94 4.66 -12.07 17.78
CA CYS A 94 4.24 -10.99 16.88
C CYS A 94 4.85 -9.63 17.26
N ILE A 95 5.57 -8.99 16.33
CA ILE A 95 6.26 -7.71 16.50
C ILE A 95 5.93 -6.78 15.32
N ASN A 96 5.64 -5.51 15.61
CA ASN A 96 5.52 -4.45 14.61
C ASN A 96 6.60 -3.38 14.84
N ILE A 97 7.31 -3.04 13.77
CA ILE A 97 8.26 -1.92 13.72
C ILE A 97 7.84 -1.00 12.58
N GLY A 98 7.54 0.25 12.89
CA GLY A 98 7.07 1.25 11.94
C GLY A 98 5.54 1.27 11.81
N LYS A 99 5.08 1.57 10.60
CA LYS A 99 3.71 1.96 10.30
C LYS A 99 2.73 0.78 10.31
N MET A 100 1.62 0.98 11.00
CA MET A 100 0.44 0.10 10.94
C MET A 100 -0.82 0.88 10.51
N HIS A 101 -0.86 2.19 10.77
CA HIS A 101 -1.95 3.11 10.41
C HIS A 101 -3.32 2.71 11.01
N SER A 102 -3.30 2.03 12.16
CA SER A 102 -4.52 1.77 12.93
C SER A 102 -4.99 3.04 13.62
N TYR A 103 -6.30 3.22 13.81
CA TYR A 103 -6.80 4.31 14.66
C TYR A 103 -7.50 3.74 15.92
N PRO A 104 -7.02 4.06 17.13
CA PRO A 104 -5.80 4.82 17.48
C PRO A 104 -4.46 4.19 17.04
N TYR A 105 -3.39 5.00 16.89
CA TYR A 105 -2.09 4.51 16.37
C TYR A 105 -1.41 3.47 17.24
N HIS A 106 -1.76 3.42 18.52
CA HIS A 106 -1.19 2.51 19.53
C HIS A 106 -2.06 1.27 19.78
N THR A 107 -3.06 1.00 18.94
CA THR A 107 -3.91 -0.18 19.05
C THR A 107 -3.10 -1.48 18.95
N PRO A 108 -3.24 -2.47 19.86
CA PRO A 108 -2.36 -3.64 19.88
C PRO A 108 -2.37 -4.52 18.62
N LEU A 109 -3.54 -4.80 18.04
CA LEU A 109 -3.71 -5.63 16.83
C LEU A 109 -2.90 -6.94 16.86
N GLY A 110 -2.93 -7.66 17.99
CA GLY A 110 -2.22 -8.93 18.17
C GLY A 110 -0.69 -8.83 18.37
N PHE A 111 -0.09 -7.65 18.24
CA PHE A 111 1.35 -7.49 18.45
C PHE A 111 1.71 -7.47 19.94
N HIS A 112 2.77 -8.20 20.29
CA HIS A 112 3.33 -8.18 21.63
C HIS A 112 4.24 -6.98 21.89
N GLU A 113 4.93 -6.49 20.87
CA GLU A 113 5.71 -5.26 20.89
C GLU A 113 5.35 -4.42 19.66
N ARG A 114 5.18 -3.12 19.87
CA ARG A 114 4.96 -2.15 18.80
C ARG A 114 5.94 -0.99 18.96
N TYR A 115 6.76 -0.80 17.95
CA TYR A 115 7.67 0.34 17.81
C TYR A 115 7.11 1.27 16.74
N VAL A 116 6.13 2.08 17.15
CA VAL A 116 5.30 2.84 16.22
C VAL A 116 6.13 3.95 15.56
N VAL A 117 6.06 4.01 14.22
CA VAL A 117 6.45 5.17 13.41
C VAL A 117 5.35 5.39 12.39
N GLU A 118 4.59 6.47 12.54
CA GLU A 118 3.43 6.77 11.67
C GLU A 118 3.78 7.82 10.62
N ASN A 119 2.77 8.31 9.88
CA ASN A 119 2.95 9.29 8.80
C ASN A 119 3.99 10.37 9.12
N LYS A 120 4.78 10.71 8.11
CA LYS A 120 5.73 11.82 8.16
C LYS A 120 5.02 13.12 8.57
N ASP A 121 3.83 13.33 8.03
CA ASP A 121 2.91 14.40 8.35
C ASP A 121 1.65 13.87 9.06
N ARG A 122 1.41 14.34 10.29
CA ARG A 122 0.25 13.95 11.12
C ARG A 122 -0.65 15.13 11.47
N TYR A 123 -0.77 16.09 10.56
CA TYR A 123 -1.56 17.29 10.83
C TYR A 123 -3.03 17.00 11.16
N LEU A 124 -3.63 15.97 10.52
CA LEU A 124 -5.05 15.63 10.63
C LEU A 124 -5.37 14.55 11.67
N GLU A 125 -4.42 13.67 11.99
CA GLU A 125 -4.65 12.45 12.78
C GLU A 125 -3.64 12.32 13.91
N GLU A 126 -4.14 12.14 15.13
CA GLU A 126 -3.36 12.06 16.38
C GLU A 126 -2.11 12.95 16.41
N ARG A 127 -2.22 14.21 15.98
CA ARG A 127 -1.09 15.17 15.85
C ARG A 127 -0.15 15.23 17.06
N TYR A 128 -0.68 14.98 18.26
CA TYR A 128 0.05 15.04 19.53
C TYR A 128 0.52 13.67 20.05
N TYR A 129 0.36 12.61 19.27
CA TYR A 129 0.98 11.32 19.52
C TYR A 129 2.46 11.40 19.13
N TYR A 130 3.34 11.19 20.11
CA TYR A 130 4.79 11.16 19.92
C TYR A 130 5.25 9.71 19.80
N ASP A 131 5.63 9.33 18.60
CA ASP A 131 6.05 7.99 18.25
C ASP A 131 7.56 7.79 18.49
N GLU A 132 8.12 6.65 18.06
CA GLU A 132 9.55 6.37 18.27
C GLU A 132 10.47 7.34 17.50
N TRP A 133 10.04 7.81 16.34
CA TRP A 133 10.81 8.74 15.51
C TRP A 133 10.84 10.15 16.12
N ASP A 134 9.71 10.65 16.63
CA ASP A 134 9.69 11.95 17.31
C ASP A 134 10.57 11.94 18.57
N LYS A 135 10.54 10.84 19.33
CA LYS A 135 11.37 10.67 20.53
C LYS A 135 12.86 10.67 20.17
N ALA A 136 13.25 9.99 19.08
CA ALA A 136 14.63 9.96 18.61
C ALA A 136 15.12 11.34 18.16
N LEU A 137 14.32 12.06 17.38
CA LEU A 137 14.60 13.45 16.98
C LEU A 137 14.75 14.36 18.20
N HIS A 138 13.81 14.28 19.15
CA HIS A 138 13.85 15.05 20.39
C HIS A 138 15.10 14.76 21.23
N ALA A 139 15.45 13.49 21.40
CA ALA A 139 16.63 13.07 22.15
C ALA A 139 17.94 13.60 21.55
N ARG A 140 17.98 13.81 20.22
CA ARG A 140 19.11 14.43 19.51
C ARG A 140 19.04 15.96 19.42
N GLY A 141 18.00 16.58 19.98
CA GLY A 141 17.78 18.03 19.88
C GLY A 141 17.47 18.50 18.45
N LEU A 142 16.95 17.61 17.60
CA LEU A 142 16.57 17.91 16.23
C LEU A 142 15.09 18.32 16.18
N VAL A 143 14.76 19.23 15.27
CA VAL A 143 13.38 19.65 15.00
C VAL A 143 12.94 18.96 13.72
N LYS A 144 11.91 18.09 13.81
CA LYS A 144 11.33 17.35 12.69
C LYS A 144 10.99 18.27 11.51
N GLN A 145 11.43 17.92 10.30
CA GLN A 145 10.92 18.55 9.08
C GLN A 145 9.47 18.10 8.88
N GLN A 146 8.54 19.05 8.89
CA GLN A 146 7.10 18.81 8.89
C GLN A 146 6.36 19.96 8.20
N ARG A 147 5.05 19.77 7.92
CA ARG A 147 4.20 20.70 7.15
C ARG A 147 4.39 22.17 7.53
N GLU A 148 4.44 22.48 8.82
CA GLU A 148 4.58 23.86 9.31
C GLU A 148 5.93 24.51 8.97
N LEU A 149 6.99 23.71 8.86
CA LEU A 149 8.30 24.19 8.40
C LEU A 149 8.35 24.26 6.87
N TYR A 150 7.79 23.26 6.18
CA TYR A 150 7.74 23.28 4.71
C TYR A 150 6.95 24.46 4.16
N ARG A 151 5.85 24.86 4.80
CA ARG A 151 5.05 26.05 4.47
C ARG A 151 5.83 27.38 4.50
N GLN A 152 7.01 27.41 5.14
CA GLN A 152 7.85 28.60 5.21
C GLN A 152 8.79 28.73 4.00
N ARG A 153 8.92 27.67 3.19
CA ARG A 153 9.72 27.71 1.96
C ARG A 153 9.04 28.56 0.89
N ALA A 154 9.85 29.28 0.12
CA ALA A 154 9.35 30.11 -0.98
C ALA A 154 8.72 29.29 -2.11
N ASP A 155 9.16 28.05 -2.29
CA ASP A 155 8.73 27.13 -3.36
C ASP A 155 7.63 26.14 -2.92
N TYR A 156 7.07 26.27 -1.71
CA TYR A 156 6.12 25.29 -1.15
C TYR A 156 4.92 25.00 -2.05
N ALA A 157 4.35 26.03 -2.67
CA ALA A 157 3.19 25.90 -3.57
C ALA A 157 3.55 25.39 -4.97
N GLU A 158 4.85 25.30 -5.30
CA GLU A 158 5.35 24.98 -6.65
C GLU A 158 6.07 23.62 -6.71
N CYS A 159 6.33 22.99 -5.56
CA CYS A 159 7.19 21.81 -5.47
C CYS A 159 6.44 20.48 -5.42
N LEU A 160 5.09 20.46 -5.37
CA LEU A 160 4.28 19.24 -5.36
C LEU A 160 4.69 18.21 -4.28
N GLY A 161 5.10 18.70 -3.10
CA GLY A 161 5.55 17.86 -1.99
C GLY A 161 6.99 17.34 -2.11
N ALA A 162 7.73 17.75 -3.13
CA ALA A 162 9.10 17.31 -3.39
C ALA A 162 10.13 18.15 -2.60
N PHE A 163 10.56 17.62 -1.47
CA PHE A 163 11.47 18.26 -0.53
C PHE A 163 12.78 17.48 -0.39
N GLU A 164 13.86 18.13 0.05
CA GLU A 164 15.07 17.41 0.44
C GLU A 164 15.02 17.18 1.96
N TRP A 165 15.38 15.96 2.41
CA TRP A 165 15.65 15.74 3.82
C TRP A 165 17.04 16.30 4.18
N GLU A 166 17.05 17.32 5.03
CA GLU A 166 18.23 18.14 5.37
C GLU A 166 18.84 17.78 6.74
N LEU A 167 18.11 17.00 7.55
CA LEU A 167 18.61 16.47 8.81
C LEU A 167 19.50 15.23 8.57
N PRO A 168 20.18 14.70 9.59
CA PRO A 168 20.96 13.47 9.45
C PRO A 168 20.16 12.35 8.78
N GLU A 169 20.82 11.62 7.87
CA GLU A 169 20.18 10.60 7.02
C GLU A 169 19.53 9.48 7.84
N ASP A 170 20.16 9.07 8.93
CA ASP A 170 19.62 8.08 9.89
C ASP A 170 18.35 8.54 10.61
N MET A 171 17.99 9.82 10.50
CA MET A 171 16.75 10.39 11.02
C MET A 171 15.70 10.64 9.95
N GLN A 172 15.96 10.34 8.68
CA GLN A 172 14.87 10.25 7.71
C GLN A 172 13.95 9.09 8.12
N SER A 173 12.63 9.26 8.00
CA SER A 173 11.66 8.33 8.60
C SER A 173 11.83 6.86 8.19
N ASP A 174 12.10 6.60 6.91
CA ASP A 174 12.30 5.26 6.35
C ASP A 174 13.66 4.68 6.75
N MET A 175 14.71 5.50 6.72
CA MET A 175 16.04 5.13 7.22
C MET A 175 15.98 4.75 8.70
N PHE A 176 15.30 5.56 9.51
CA PHE A 176 15.09 5.31 10.93
C PHE A 176 14.33 4.00 11.19
N VAL A 177 13.27 3.71 10.44
CA VAL A 177 12.52 2.44 10.57
C VAL A 177 13.41 1.25 10.22
N GLY A 178 14.17 1.33 9.12
CA GLY A 178 15.08 0.26 8.74
C GLY A 178 16.22 0.04 9.74
N ASP A 179 16.79 1.12 10.27
CA ASP A 179 17.81 1.08 11.32
C ASP A 179 17.25 0.51 12.63
N LEU A 180 16.03 0.91 13.01
CA LEU A 180 15.35 0.40 14.20
C LEU A 180 15.04 -1.09 14.07
N ALA A 181 14.60 -1.55 12.90
CA ALA A 181 14.36 -2.95 12.62
C ALA A 181 15.66 -3.77 12.69
N THR A 182 16.71 -3.30 12.02
CA THR A 182 18.04 -3.92 12.04
C THR A 182 18.58 -4.01 13.46
N TRP A 183 18.51 -2.91 14.22
CA TRP A 183 18.93 -2.88 15.62
C TRP A 183 18.13 -3.84 16.50
N TRP A 184 16.81 -3.94 16.29
CA TRP A 184 15.97 -4.89 17.03
C TRP A 184 16.38 -6.33 16.74
N ILE A 185 16.56 -6.69 15.46
CA ILE A 185 16.99 -8.02 15.01
C ILE A 185 18.36 -8.37 15.62
N GLU A 186 19.32 -7.44 15.57
CA GLU A 186 20.67 -7.62 16.10
C GLU A 186 20.71 -7.74 17.63
N SER A 187 19.86 -7.00 18.32
CA SER A 187 19.87 -6.91 19.79
C SER A 187 19.10 -8.03 20.46
N LYS A 188 18.03 -8.53 19.84
CA LYS A 188 17.18 -9.56 20.44
C LYS A 188 17.81 -10.95 20.26
N PRO A 189 17.68 -11.83 21.26
CA PRO A 189 18.04 -13.23 21.09
C PRO A 189 17.02 -13.89 20.16
N VAL A 190 17.51 -14.80 19.31
CA VAL A 190 16.62 -15.70 18.57
C VAL A 190 15.99 -16.64 19.59
N ALA A 191 14.66 -16.60 19.68
CA ALA A 191 13.88 -17.45 20.57
C ALA A 191 13.49 -18.76 19.87
N ASP A 192 13.12 -19.78 20.66
CA ASP A 192 12.64 -21.07 20.13
C ASP A 192 11.26 -20.95 19.45
N GLU A 193 10.50 -19.90 19.76
CA GLU A 193 9.17 -19.61 19.20
C GLU A 193 9.29 -18.96 17.80
N PRO A 194 8.36 -19.26 16.87
CA PRO A 194 8.37 -18.65 15.55
C PRO A 194 8.05 -17.15 15.64
N LEU A 195 8.55 -16.37 14.69
CA LEU A 195 8.50 -14.90 14.70
C LEU A 195 7.53 -14.44 13.61
N PHE A 196 6.61 -13.54 13.94
CA PHE A 196 5.94 -12.71 12.95
C PHE A 196 6.47 -11.28 13.11
N LEU A 197 7.31 -10.84 12.18
CA LEU A 197 7.91 -9.51 12.21
C LEU A 197 7.34 -8.70 11.05
N GLN A 198 6.47 -7.75 11.38
CA GLN A 198 5.97 -6.78 10.42
C GLN A 198 6.81 -5.49 10.49
N ILE A 199 7.31 -5.06 9.33
CA ILE A 199 8.09 -3.83 9.16
C ILE A 199 7.32 -2.93 8.21
N GLY A 200 6.81 -1.82 8.74
CA GLY A 200 6.01 -0.85 7.98
C GLY A 200 6.82 0.41 7.70
N PHE A 201 7.25 0.60 6.45
CA PHE A 201 7.88 1.86 6.03
C PHE A 201 6.80 2.93 5.82
N PRO A 202 6.93 4.13 6.41
CA PRO A 202 6.01 5.22 6.16
C PRO A 202 6.08 5.76 4.73
N GLY A 203 7.21 5.58 4.02
CA GLY A 203 7.43 5.98 2.65
C GLY A 203 7.06 4.91 1.60
N PRO A 204 7.07 5.28 0.31
CA PRO A 204 7.39 6.60 -0.26
C PRO A 204 6.26 7.65 -0.14
N HIS A 205 5.25 7.45 0.73
CA HIS A 205 4.26 8.46 1.09
C HIS A 205 4.86 9.87 1.32
N PRO A 206 4.13 10.93 0.93
CA PRO A 206 4.60 12.29 1.09
C PRO A 206 4.70 12.77 2.56
N PRO A 207 5.44 13.86 2.82
CA PRO A 207 6.35 14.58 1.92
C PRO A 207 7.38 13.66 1.23
N TYR A 208 7.63 13.91 -0.07
CA TYR A 208 8.60 13.15 -0.85
C TYR A 208 9.98 13.74 -0.54
N ASP A 209 10.60 13.23 0.53
CA ASP A 209 11.79 13.77 1.18
C ASP A 209 12.97 12.79 1.23
N PRO A 210 13.50 12.34 0.09
CA PRO A 210 14.71 11.54 0.08
C PRO A 210 15.91 12.37 0.55
N THR A 211 16.98 11.71 0.99
CA THR A 211 18.27 12.39 1.17
C THR A 211 18.90 12.68 -0.18
N ARG A 212 19.78 13.69 -0.21
CA ARG A 212 20.47 14.13 -1.42
C ARG A 212 21.14 12.99 -2.20
N ARG A 213 21.74 12.05 -1.47
CA ARG A 213 22.48 10.90 -2.02
C ARG A 213 21.63 10.05 -2.95
N PHE A 214 20.37 9.80 -2.57
CA PHE A 214 19.43 9.03 -3.38
C PHE A 214 18.76 9.88 -4.45
N LEU A 215 18.59 11.18 -4.20
CA LEU A 215 17.89 12.09 -5.10
C LEU A 215 18.70 12.40 -6.37
N ASP A 216 20.00 12.68 -6.24
CA ASP A 216 20.83 13.18 -7.35
C ASP A 216 20.77 12.28 -8.61
N PRO A 217 20.88 10.93 -8.53
CA PRO A 217 20.77 10.08 -9.72
C PRO A 217 19.42 10.20 -10.46
N TYR A 218 18.32 10.35 -9.73
CA TYR A 218 16.98 10.42 -10.33
C TYR A 218 16.66 11.77 -10.96
N LEU A 219 17.28 12.86 -10.48
CA LEU A 219 17.17 14.18 -11.11
C LEU A 219 17.78 14.20 -12.52
N GLU A 220 18.76 13.33 -12.80
CA GLU A 220 19.44 13.23 -14.09
C GLU A 220 18.82 12.20 -15.05
N LYS A 221 17.98 11.29 -14.53
CA LYS A 221 17.31 10.25 -15.32
C LYS A 221 16.17 10.85 -16.16
N ASP A 222 15.99 10.32 -17.37
CA ASP A 222 14.77 10.54 -18.16
C ASP A 222 13.67 9.61 -17.63
N LEU A 223 12.73 10.16 -16.87
CA LEU A 223 11.70 9.41 -16.17
C LEU A 223 10.38 9.46 -16.94
N PRO A 224 9.68 8.33 -17.14
CA PRO A 224 8.42 8.33 -17.86
C PRO A 224 7.36 9.12 -17.10
N LEU A 225 6.68 10.01 -17.83
CA LEU A 225 5.54 10.78 -17.35
C LEU A 225 4.35 10.47 -18.26
N MET A 226 3.20 10.12 -17.66
CA MET A 226 1.98 9.92 -18.43
C MET A 226 1.52 11.25 -19.05
N GLU A 227 1.15 11.25 -20.33
CA GLU A 227 0.49 12.41 -20.92
C GLU A 227 -0.88 12.61 -20.27
N VAL A 228 -1.17 13.85 -19.84
CA VAL A 228 -2.47 14.21 -19.24
C VAL A 228 -3.11 15.25 -20.16
N THR A 229 -4.27 14.91 -20.72
CA THR A 229 -4.93 15.77 -21.71
C THR A 229 -6.11 16.52 -21.12
N ALA A 230 -6.45 17.69 -21.67
CA ALA A 230 -7.65 18.42 -21.26
C ALA A 230 -8.95 17.63 -21.51
N GLU A 231 -8.98 16.77 -22.53
CA GLU A 231 -10.11 15.90 -22.84
C GLU A 231 -10.31 14.84 -21.75
N GLU A 232 -9.23 14.18 -21.33
CA GLU A 232 -9.25 13.23 -20.22
C GLU A 232 -9.77 13.90 -18.94
N LEU A 233 -9.19 15.05 -18.56
CA LEU A 233 -9.59 15.77 -17.34
C LEU A 233 -11.05 16.21 -17.37
N ALA A 234 -11.54 16.67 -18.53
CA ALA A 234 -12.95 17.05 -18.70
C ALA A 234 -13.90 15.84 -18.68
N GLY A 235 -13.42 14.66 -19.08
CA GLY A 235 -14.16 13.40 -19.09
C GLY A 235 -14.19 12.66 -17.76
N GLN A 236 -13.43 13.13 -16.75
CA GLN A 236 -13.46 12.54 -15.41
C GLN A 236 -14.81 12.77 -14.72
N PRO A 237 -15.24 11.85 -13.85
CA PRO A 237 -16.42 12.06 -13.00
C PRO A 237 -16.33 13.34 -12.15
N GLN A 238 -17.47 13.97 -11.89
CA GLN A 238 -17.54 15.23 -11.13
C GLN A 238 -16.79 15.19 -9.77
N PRO A 239 -16.92 14.14 -8.93
CA PRO A 239 -16.20 14.09 -7.65
C PRO A 239 -14.68 14.15 -7.79
N PHE A 240 -14.14 13.62 -8.88
CA PHE A 240 -12.71 13.65 -9.16
C PHE A 240 -12.26 15.04 -9.64
N GLN A 241 -13.05 15.72 -10.46
CA GLN A 241 -12.78 17.11 -10.82
C GLN A 241 -12.81 18.04 -9.59
N GLU A 242 -13.79 17.87 -8.70
CA GLU A 242 -13.89 18.60 -7.43
C GLU A 242 -12.71 18.32 -6.50
N MET A 243 -12.28 17.06 -6.40
CA MET A 243 -11.12 16.66 -5.61
C MET A 243 -9.82 17.32 -6.12
N ARG A 244 -9.64 17.45 -7.44
CA ARG A 244 -8.49 18.17 -8.02
C ARG A 244 -8.48 19.63 -7.57
N GLN A 245 -9.63 20.30 -7.65
CA GLN A 245 -9.77 21.69 -7.20
C GLN A 245 -9.47 21.80 -5.70
N HIS A 246 -10.07 20.93 -4.89
CA HIS A 246 -9.86 20.90 -3.44
C HIS A 246 -8.37 20.76 -3.07
N ASN A 247 -7.67 19.82 -3.70
CA ASN A 247 -6.25 19.57 -3.44
C ASN A 247 -5.33 20.72 -3.88
N SER A 248 -5.81 21.63 -4.74
CA SER A 248 -5.08 22.85 -5.11
C SER A 248 -5.25 23.99 -4.12
N GLU A 249 -6.30 23.93 -3.28
CA GLU A 249 -6.65 24.96 -2.31
C GLU A 249 -6.21 24.60 -0.89
N VAL A 250 -6.18 23.30 -0.58
CA VAL A 250 -5.86 22.76 0.74
C VAL A 250 -4.68 21.80 0.61
N ASP A 251 -3.66 22.02 1.43
CA ASP A 251 -2.52 21.12 1.45
C ASP A 251 -2.79 19.85 2.25
N HIS A 252 -2.49 18.70 1.64
CA HIS A 252 -2.61 17.38 2.25
C HIS A 252 -1.25 16.70 2.23
N ASP A 253 -0.81 16.19 3.38
CA ASP A 253 0.52 15.59 3.59
C ASP A 253 1.68 16.43 3.04
N SER A 254 1.63 17.73 3.31
CA SER A 254 2.61 18.73 2.85
C SER A 254 2.67 18.92 1.32
N ILE A 255 1.59 18.57 0.61
CA ILE A 255 1.43 18.80 -0.83
C ILE A 255 0.33 19.82 -1.09
N ILE A 256 0.63 20.85 -1.89
CA ILE A 256 -0.37 21.63 -2.63
C ILE A 256 -0.37 21.10 -4.06
N HIS A 257 -1.51 20.62 -4.56
CA HIS A 257 -1.64 20.18 -5.93
C HIS A 257 -1.65 21.37 -6.89
N ILE A 258 -1.06 21.19 -8.08
CA ILE A 258 -1.09 22.16 -9.16
C ILE A 258 -1.96 21.56 -10.25
N LEU A 259 -2.96 22.31 -10.71
CA LEU A 259 -3.91 21.80 -11.71
C LEU A 259 -3.22 21.47 -13.05
N ASP A 260 -2.29 22.32 -13.47
CA ASP A 260 -1.54 22.16 -14.73
C ASP A 260 -0.03 22.27 -14.45
N PRO A 261 0.58 21.25 -13.81
CA PRO A 261 2.00 21.29 -13.46
C PRO A 261 2.87 21.16 -14.70
N THR A 262 4.01 21.86 -14.73
CA THR A 262 4.94 21.75 -15.85
C THR A 262 5.62 20.38 -15.88
N PRO A 263 6.15 19.93 -17.04
CA PRO A 263 6.92 18.69 -17.12
C PRO A 263 8.09 18.64 -16.11
N GLU A 264 8.74 19.77 -15.86
CA GLU A 264 9.84 19.87 -14.89
C GLU A 264 9.37 19.68 -13.44
N GLN A 265 8.19 20.22 -13.08
CA GLN A 265 7.60 19.99 -11.76
C GLN A 265 7.20 18.53 -11.56
N ARG A 266 6.59 17.92 -12.58
CA ARG A 266 6.21 16.50 -12.56
C ARG A 266 7.44 15.59 -12.49
N HIS A 267 8.47 15.87 -13.29
CA HIS A 267 9.75 15.16 -13.27
C HIS A 267 10.40 15.27 -11.88
N ARG A 268 10.48 16.47 -11.31
CA ARG A 268 11.01 16.68 -9.95
C ARG A 268 10.25 15.83 -8.94
N GLN A 269 8.93 15.84 -8.93
CA GLN A 269 8.12 15.03 -8.02
C GLN A 269 8.41 13.54 -8.20
N ARG A 270 8.40 13.04 -9.44
CA ARG A 270 8.71 11.64 -9.76
C ARG A 270 10.10 11.26 -9.27
N ALA A 271 11.11 12.09 -9.52
CA ALA A 271 12.49 11.84 -9.08
C ALA A 271 12.60 11.71 -7.55
N HIS A 272 11.90 12.58 -6.78
CA HIS A 272 11.90 12.49 -5.33
C HIS A 272 11.23 11.21 -4.82
N TYR A 273 10.07 10.90 -5.39
CA TYR A 273 9.33 9.68 -5.05
C TYR A 273 10.13 8.40 -5.34
N LEU A 274 10.74 8.28 -6.53
CA LEU A 274 11.52 7.09 -6.89
C LEU A 274 12.83 7.00 -6.06
N ALA A 275 13.43 8.13 -5.71
CA ALA A 275 14.56 8.16 -4.77
C ALA A 275 14.17 7.67 -3.37
N ASN A 276 12.97 7.99 -2.87
CA ASN A 276 12.47 7.41 -1.62
C ASN A 276 12.34 5.88 -1.73
N VAL A 277 11.89 5.35 -2.88
CA VAL A 277 11.81 3.89 -3.09
C VAL A 277 13.20 3.25 -3.06
N THR A 278 14.21 3.81 -3.72
CA THR A 278 15.59 3.29 -3.65
C THR A 278 16.19 3.36 -2.24
N MET A 279 15.86 4.40 -1.49
CA MET A 279 16.29 4.52 -0.09
C MET A 279 15.68 3.41 0.79
N ILE A 280 14.41 3.07 0.57
CA ILE A 280 13.76 1.94 1.23
C ILE A 280 14.40 0.61 0.78
N ASP A 281 14.71 0.45 -0.50
CA ASP A 281 15.39 -0.75 -1.03
C ASP A 281 16.72 -1.04 -0.32
N GLU A 282 17.54 0.00 -0.08
CA GLU A 282 18.79 -0.13 0.69
C GLU A 282 18.52 -0.70 2.10
N LYS A 283 17.49 -0.19 2.79
CA LYS A 283 17.11 -0.69 4.12
C LYS A 283 16.53 -2.11 4.09
N VAL A 284 15.79 -2.48 3.05
CA VAL A 284 15.38 -3.88 2.84
C VAL A 284 16.60 -4.78 2.72
N GLY A 285 17.63 -4.36 1.99
CA GLY A 285 18.91 -5.08 1.90
C GLY A 285 19.57 -5.31 3.26
N GLU A 286 19.69 -4.26 4.06
CA GLU A 286 20.28 -4.32 5.41
C GLU A 286 19.47 -5.20 6.37
N ILE A 287 18.13 -5.10 6.35
CA ILE A 287 17.25 -5.95 7.16
C ILE A 287 17.44 -7.42 6.81
N LEU A 288 17.46 -7.76 5.51
CA LEU A 288 17.69 -9.14 5.06
C LEU A 288 19.07 -9.65 5.50
N GLN A 289 20.10 -8.80 5.44
CA GLN A 289 21.43 -9.15 5.93
C GLN A 289 21.44 -9.42 7.44
N ALA A 290 20.74 -8.60 8.24
CA ALA A 290 20.64 -8.78 9.67
C ALA A 290 19.88 -10.06 10.04
N LEU A 291 18.77 -10.36 9.33
CA LEU A 291 18.01 -11.60 9.49
C LEU A 291 18.85 -12.83 9.16
N ASP A 292 19.63 -12.78 8.07
CA ASP A 292 20.53 -13.86 7.66
C ASP A 292 21.64 -14.09 8.70
N ALA A 293 22.29 -13.02 9.16
CA ALA A 293 23.36 -13.09 10.15
C ALA A 293 22.88 -13.65 11.51
N LYS A 294 21.59 -13.49 11.82
CA LYS A 294 20.94 -14.08 13.01
C LYS A 294 20.40 -15.49 12.78
N GLY A 295 20.42 -16.00 11.56
CA GLY A 295 19.90 -17.33 11.21
C GLY A 295 18.39 -17.39 11.06
N TYR A 296 17.67 -16.25 11.08
CA TYR A 296 16.21 -16.26 10.86
C TYR A 296 15.85 -16.79 9.48
N LEU A 297 16.65 -16.45 8.45
CA LEU A 297 16.36 -16.82 7.06
C LEU A 297 16.54 -18.32 6.76
N GLU A 298 17.12 -19.10 7.67
CA GLU A 298 17.20 -20.56 7.52
C GLU A 298 15.81 -21.22 7.47
N ASN A 299 14.82 -20.61 8.12
CA ASN A 299 13.43 -21.05 8.12
C ASN A 299 12.49 -19.84 8.16
N ALA A 300 12.60 -18.94 7.18
CA ALA A 300 11.70 -17.81 7.05
C ALA A 300 11.00 -17.74 5.70
N VAL A 301 9.82 -17.13 5.69
CA VAL A 301 9.18 -16.60 4.49
C VAL A 301 9.13 -15.08 4.61
N VAL A 302 9.69 -14.40 3.62
CA VAL A 302 9.64 -12.93 3.51
C VAL A 302 8.55 -12.55 2.52
N PHE A 303 7.62 -11.70 2.94
CA PHE A 303 6.64 -11.08 2.07
C PHE A 303 6.97 -9.59 1.94
N PHE A 304 6.91 -9.06 0.71
CA PHE A 304 7.03 -7.63 0.41
C PHE A 304 5.80 -7.14 -0.34
N THR A 305 5.23 -6.01 0.08
CA THR A 305 4.09 -5.38 -0.61
C THR A 305 3.96 -3.88 -0.33
N SER A 306 2.90 -3.26 -0.84
CA SER A 306 2.49 -1.88 -0.58
C SER A 306 1.00 -1.83 -0.24
N ASP A 307 0.57 -0.87 0.57
CA ASP A 307 -0.85 -0.71 0.91
C ASP A 307 -1.69 -0.01 -0.16
N HIS A 308 -1.06 0.78 -1.04
CA HIS A 308 -1.61 1.35 -2.27
C HIS A 308 -0.50 2.04 -3.09
N GLY A 309 -0.83 2.51 -4.29
CA GLY A 309 0.07 3.33 -5.11
C GLY A 309 -0.18 4.84 -5.00
N ASP A 310 0.28 5.59 -6.00
CA ASP A 310 0.27 7.06 -6.08
C ASP A 310 0.06 7.54 -7.53
N CYS A 311 -0.79 8.55 -7.73
CA CYS A 311 -1.00 9.19 -9.02
C CYS A 311 0.26 9.91 -9.49
N LEU A 312 1.00 10.59 -8.61
CA LEU A 312 2.19 11.38 -8.99
C LEU A 312 1.92 12.29 -10.19
N THR A 313 0.78 12.99 -10.18
CA THR A 313 0.21 13.81 -11.26
C THR A 313 -0.25 13.09 -12.53
N ASP A 314 -0.08 11.77 -12.63
CA ASP A 314 -0.75 10.97 -13.66
C ASP A 314 -2.28 11.04 -13.46
N HIS A 315 -3.03 10.96 -14.56
CA HIS A 315 -4.46 11.30 -14.61
C HIS A 315 -4.80 12.70 -14.05
N GLY A 316 -3.81 13.59 -13.88
CA GLY A 316 -3.96 14.90 -13.28
C GLY A 316 -4.32 14.89 -11.79
N HIS A 317 -4.10 13.78 -11.08
CA HIS A 317 -4.43 13.66 -9.66
C HIS A 317 -3.20 13.68 -8.74
N SER A 318 -3.41 14.07 -7.49
CA SER A 318 -2.41 14.02 -6.42
C SER A 318 -2.67 12.81 -5.53
N GLN A 319 -1.62 12.10 -5.13
CA GLN A 319 -1.69 11.02 -4.15
C GLN A 319 -2.66 9.89 -4.56
N LYS A 320 -3.79 9.69 -3.87
CA LYS A 320 -4.64 8.48 -3.95
C LYS A 320 -6.13 8.81 -4.10
N TRP A 321 -7.04 8.00 -3.54
CA TRP A 321 -8.52 8.09 -3.62
C TRP A 321 -9.18 7.75 -4.97
N THR A 322 -8.44 7.82 -6.08
CA THR A 322 -8.94 7.36 -7.38
C THR A 322 -8.89 5.83 -7.49
N MET A 323 -9.69 5.27 -8.39
CA MET A 323 -9.78 3.82 -8.61
C MET A 323 -8.90 3.32 -9.77
N TYR A 324 -7.90 4.10 -10.18
CA TYR A 324 -6.94 3.71 -11.21
C TYR A 324 -5.99 2.61 -10.72
N ASP A 325 -5.48 1.80 -11.63
CA ASP A 325 -4.59 0.68 -11.34
C ASP A 325 -3.26 1.17 -10.77
N LEU A 326 -2.80 2.39 -11.11
CA LEU A 326 -1.65 3.01 -10.45
C LEU A 326 -1.85 3.28 -8.95
N ILE A 327 -3.09 3.25 -8.44
CA ILE A 327 -3.40 3.27 -7.00
C ILE A 327 -3.69 1.86 -6.50
N LEU A 328 -4.53 1.12 -7.23
CA LEU A 328 -5.12 -0.10 -6.72
C LEU A 328 -4.22 -1.33 -6.89
N ARG A 329 -3.36 -1.36 -7.90
CA ARG A 329 -2.41 -2.45 -8.13
C ARG A 329 -1.12 -2.18 -7.36
N VAL A 330 -0.67 -3.18 -6.61
CA VAL A 330 0.50 -3.10 -5.74
C VAL A 330 1.46 -4.26 -6.01
N PRO A 331 2.77 -4.10 -5.75
CA PRO A 331 3.67 -5.24 -5.81
C PRO A 331 3.29 -6.22 -4.69
N LEU A 332 3.35 -7.52 -4.97
CA LEU A 332 3.30 -8.57 -3.95
C LEU A 332 4.34 -9.61 -4.30
N ILE A 333 5.30 -9.81 -3.40
CA ILE A 333 6.42 -10.72 -3.56
C ILE A 333 6.49 -11.63 -2.33
N ALA A 334 6.66 -12.92 -2.55
CA ALA A 334 6.96 -13.90 -1.52
C ALA A 334 8.32 -14.54 -1.81
N TRP A 335 9.24 -14.46 -0.86
CA TRP A 335 10.61 -14.91 -1.00
C TRP A 335 10.96 -15.90 0.12
N ALA A 336 11.30 -17.11 -0.29
CA ALA A 336 11.78 -18.19 0.59
C ALA A 336 12.58 -19.18 -0.27
N PRO A 337 13.87 -18.93 -0.53
CA PRO A 337 14.66 -19.78 -1.40
C PRO A 337 14.62 -21.25 -0.97
N GLY A 338 14.37 -22.14 -1.93
CA GLY A 338 14.22 -23.58 -1.69
C GLY A 338 12.83 -24.01 -1.25
N ARG A 339 11.98 -23.09 -0.77
CA ARG A 339 10.54 -23.35 -0.55
C ARG A 339 9.71 -23.00 -1.77
N TYR A 340 9.91 -21.82 -2.34
CA TYR A 340 9.17 -21.34 -3.50
C TYR A 340 10.01 -21.42 -4.79
N PRO A 341 9.37 -21.57 -5.96
CA PRO A 341 10.09 -21.55 -7.23
C PRO A 341 10.66 -20.15 -7.49
N ALA A 342 11.94 -20.09 -7.84
CA ALA A 342 12.65 -18.83 -8.05
C ALA A 342 12.27 -18.17 -9.38
N GLY A 343 12.01 -16.86 -9.34
CA GLY A 343 11.78 -16.01 -10.51
C GLY A 343 10.46 -16.30 -11.22
N VAL A 344 9.47 -16.83 -10.50
CA VAL A 344 8.14 -17.10 -11.05
C VAL A 344 7.24 -15.89 -10.82
N GLU A 345 6.68 -15.37 -11.89
CA GLU A 345 5.58 -14.41 -11.82
C GLU A 345 4.26 -15.16 -11.98
N ILE A 346 3.39 -15.06 -10.97
CA ILE A 346 2.04 -15.59 -11.00
C ILE A 346 1.13 -14.56 -11.68
N ASP A 347 0.53 -14.99 -12.78
CA ASP A 347 -0.46 -14.21 -13.50
C ASP A 347 -1.90 -14.59 -13.08
N GLY A 348 -2.78 -13.60 -13.04
CA GLY A 348 -4.16 -13.73 -12.60
C GLY A 348 -4.50 -12.86 -11.39
N LEU A 349 -5.79 -12.50 -11.26
CA LEU A 349 -6.23 -11.54 -10.25
C LEU A 349 -6.17 -12.12 -8.84
N CYS A 350 -5.59 -11.37 -7.92
CA CYS A 350 -5.73 -11.58 -6.48
C CYS A 350 -6.03 -10.27 -5.75
N GLN A 351 -6.62 -10.38 -4.57
CA GLN A 351 -6.75 -9.25 -3.66
C GLN A 351 -5.55 -9.23 -2.72
N HIS A 352 -5.05 -8.05 -2.37
CA HIS A 352 -3.95 -7.85 -1.45
C HIS A 352 -4.15 -8.56 -0.10
N MET A 353 -5.40 -8.60 0.40
CA MET A 353 -5.75 -9.31 1.63
C MET A 353 -5.63 -10.84 1.56
N ASP A 354 -5.51 -11.42 0.36
CA ASP A 354 -5.35 -12.87 0.13
C ASP A 354 -4.03 -13.44 0.70
N VAL A 355 -3.04 -12.57 0.95
CA VAL A 355 -1.78 -12.96 1.59
C VAL A 355 -1.97 -13.32 3.07
N GLY A 356 -2.97 -12.74 3.75
CA GLY A 356 -3.25 -13.00 5.16
C GLY A 356 -3.55 -14.48 5.47
N PRO A 357 -4.53 -15.11 4.79
CA PRO A 357 -4.79 -16.54 4.93
C PRO A 357 -3.57 -17.42 4.62
N ALA A 358 -2.74 -17.06 3.63
CA ALA A 358 -1.51 -17.80 3.35
C ALA A 358 -0.52 -17.74 4.52
N MET A 359 -0.39 -16.59 5.19
CA MET A 359 0.43 -16.45 6.41
C MET A 359 -0.14 -17.25 7.59
N LEU A 360 -1.46 -17.30 7.75
CA LEU A 360 -2.11 -18.15 8.77
C LEU A 360 -1.83 -19.65 8.51
N GLU A 361 -1.94 -20.09 7.26
CA GLU A 361 -1.64 -21.47 6.87
C GLU A 361 -0.17 -21.83 7.07
N LEU A 362 0.77 -20.91 6.81
CA LEU A 362 2.19 -21.08 7.15
C LEU A 362 2.40 -21.27 8.67
N ALA A 363 1.56 -20.65 9.49
CA ALA A 363 1.54 -20.82 10.94
C ALA A 363 0.82 -22.11 11.42
N GLY A 364 0.31 -22.92 10.49
CA GLY A 364 -0.44 -24.14 10.79
C GLY A 364 -1.87 -23.88 11.29
N LEU A 365 -2.41 -22.69 11.03
CA LEU A 365 -3.76 -22.29 11.39
C LEU A 365 -4.71 -22.51 10.21
N GLU A 366 -5.96 -22.81 10.53
CA GLU A 366 -7.05 -22.86 9.56
C GLU A 366 -7.68 -21.46 9.48
N PRO A 367 -7.63 -20.76 8.33
CA PRO A 367 -8.26 -19.46 8.19
C PRO A 367 -9.77 -19.56 8.45
N ALA A 368 -10.35 -18.56 9.12
CA ALA A 368 -11.76 -18.60 9.47
C ALA A 368 -12.64 -18.74 8.21
N GLY A 369 -13.62 -19.65 8.24
CA GLY A 369 -14.48 -19.92 7.09
C GLY A 369 -15.36 -18.73 6.65
N SER A 370 -15.42 -17.66 7.45
CA SER A 370 -16.09 -16.40 7.11
C SER A 370 -15.20 -15.40 6.40
N LEU A 371 -13.88 -15.62 6.30
CA LEU A 371 -12.97 -14.72 5.59
C LEU A 371 -13.40 -14.57 4.13
N GLU A 372 -13.24 -13.35 3.61
CA GLU A 372 -13.48 -13.02 2.20
C GLU A 372 -12.20 -13.10 1.37
N ALA A 373 -11.05 -12.99 2.06
CA ALA A 373 -9.74 -13.33 1.54
C ALA A 373 -9.65 -14.82 1.19
N VAL A 374 -8.94 -15.13 0.11
CA VAL A 374 -8.73 -16.49 -0.40
C VAL A 374 -7.24 -16.78 -0.35
N SER A 375 -6.82 -17.92 0.20
CA SER A 375 -5.39 -18.22 0.37
C SER A 375 -4.61 -18.26 -0.94
N LEU A 376 -3.42 -17.63 -0.92
CA LEU A 376 -2.43 -17.68 -1.99
C LEU A 376 -1.47 -18.88 -1.90
N THR A 377 -1.57 -19.73 -0.88
CA THR A 377 -0.64 -20.86 -0.67
C THR A 377 -0.51 -21.74 -1.93
N GLY A 378 -1.63 -22.08 -2.58
CA GLY A 378 -1.62 -22.85 -3.82
C GLY A 378 -0.79 -22.19 -4.94
N ALA A 379 -0.89 -20.87 -5.10
CA ALA A 379 -0.10 -20.14 -6.10
C ALA A 379 1.39 -20.13 -5.74
N LEU A 380 1.69 -19.84 -4.47
CA LEU A 380 3.06 -19.74 -3.97
C LEU A 380 3.83 -21.06 -4.05
N GLU A 381 3.16 -22.18 -3.77
CA GLU A 381 3.77 -23.51 -3.77
C GLU A 381 3.71 -24.21 -5.14
N GLY A 382 3.18 -23.54 -6.18
CA GLY A 382 3.03 -24.09 -7.52
C GLY A 382 2.00 -25.22 -7.62
N GLY A 383 1.03 -25.23 -6.70
CA GLY A 383 -0.07 -26.17 -6.63
C GLY A 383 -1.36 -25.64 -7.26
N ASP A 384 -2.49 -26.18 -6.80
CA ASP A 384 -3.82 -25.78 -7.29
C ASP A 384 -4.18 -24.38 -6.76
N TRP A 385 -4.30 -23.42 -7.67
CA TRP A 385 -4.81 -22.09 -7.38
C TRP A 385 -5.66 -21.59 -8.53
N THR A 386 -6.76 -20.92 -8.19
CA THR A 386 -7.66 -20.31 -9.18
C THR A 386 -7.64 -18.79 -8.95
N PRO A 387 -7.20 -18.01 -9.96
CA PRO A 387 -7.31 -16.56 -9.91
C PRO A 387 -8.75 -16.12 -9.63
N ARG A 388 -8.90 -15.00 -8.92
CA ARG A 388 -10.22 -14.40 -8.74
C ARG A 388 -10.77 -13.99 -10.12
N PRO A 389 -12.07 -14.25 -10.40
CA PRO A 389 -12.68 -13.73 -11.62
C PRO A 389 -12.82 -12.21 -11.57
N HIS A 390 -12.99 -11.66 -10.37
CA HIS A 390 -13.12 -10.22 -10.12
C HIS A 390 -12.37 -9.81 -8.86
N VAL A 391 -11.90 -8.57 -8.85
CA VAL A 391 -11.41 -7.87 -7.65
C VAL A 391 -12.16 -6.55 -7.48
N TYR A 392 -12.14 -6.04 -6.26
CA TYR A 392 -13.01 -4.96 -5.82
C TYR A 392 -12.25 -3.93 -5.00
N ALA A 393 -12.73 -2.68 -5.04
CA ALA A 393 -12.31 -1.66 -4.10
C ALA A 393 -13.48 -0.77 -3.68
N GLU A 394 -13.37 -0.17 -2.49
CA GLU A 394 -14.40 0.66 -1.88
C GLU A 394 -13.77 1.84 -1.15
N HIS A 395 -14.43 3.00 -1.19
CA HIS A 395 -14.04 4.15 -0.40
C HIS A 395 -15.27 4.98 0.00
N GLY A 396 -15.34 5.38 1.27
CA GLY A 396 -16.37 6.31 1.75
C GLY A 396 -15.93 7.76 1.63
N LYS A 397 -16.87 8.69 1.71
CA LYS A 397 -16.57 10.12 1.79
C LYS A 397 -15.64 10.47 2.95
N ASP A 398 -14.62 11.26 2.67
CA ASP A 398 -13.68 11.78 3.68
C ASP A 398 -13.39 13.28 3.49
N ALA A 399 -12.31 13.77 4.11
CA ALA A 399 -11.91 15.17 4.04
C ALA A 399 -11.38 15.58 2.65
N ILE A 400 -11.06 14.62 1.76
CA ILE A 400 -10.41 14.85 0.47
C ILE A 400 -11.38 14.50 -0.66
N LEU A 401 -11.93 13.28 -0.68
CA LEU A 401 -12.97 12.88 -1.63
C LEU A 401 -14.35 13.31 -1.09
N GLN A 402 -14.73 14.56 -1.36
CA GLN A 402 -15.95 15.18 -0.79
C GLN A 402 -17.18 15.08 -1.69
N GLY A 403 -16.98 14.97 -3.01
CA GLY A 403 -18.03 15.08 -4.05
C GLY A 403 -18.92 13.85 -4.20
N THR A 404 -18.68 12.77 -3.45
CA THR A 404 -19.51 11.56 -3.44
C THR A 404 -19.58 10.99 -2.03
N GLU A 405 -20.67 10.31 -1.68
CA GLU A 405 -20.81 9.64 -0.38
C GLU A 405 -20.07 8.30 -0.34
N PHE A 406 -20.01 7.59 -1.47
CA PHE A 406 -19.37 6.29 -1.57
C PHE A 406 -19.03 5.95 -3.03
N VAL A 407 -17.85 5.39 -3.25
CA VAL A 407 -17.38 4.91 -4.55
C VAL A 407 -16.94 3.45 -4.44
N THR A 408 -17.28 2.65 -5.44
CA THR A 408 -16.88 1.24 -5.53
C THR A 408 -16.38 0.90 -6.93
N MET A 409 -15.44 -0.04 -6.98
CA MET A 409 -14.84 -0.55 -8.21
C MET A 409 -15.02 -2.06 -8.26
N VAL A 410 -15.34 -2.58 -9.45
CA VAL A 410 -15.15 -4.00 -9.80
C VAL A 410 -14.34 -4.08 -11.08
N ARG A 411 -13.44 -5.06 -11.17
CA ARG A 411 -12.78 -5.38 -12.44
C ARG A 411 -12.54 -6.86 -12.61
N ASP A 412 -12.70 -7.33 -13.85
CA ASP A 412 -12.21 -8.63 -14.32
C ASP A 412 -10.87 -8.46 -15.07
N ALA A 413 -10.41 -9.49 -15.78
CA ALA A 413 -9.14 -9.43 -16.52
C ALA A 413 -9.11 -8.36 -17.64
N ARG A 414 -10.28 -7.95 -18.16
CA ARG A 414 -10.41 -7.03 -19.29
C ARG A 414 -11.14 -5.73 -18.94
N TRP A 415 -12.24 -5.79 -18.20
CA TRP A 415 -13.09 -4.64 -17.95
C TRP A 415 -12.98 -4.18 -16.50
N LYS A 416 -12.89 -2.86 -16.31
CA LYS A 416 -13.02 -2.22 -14.99
C LYS A 416 -14.16 -1.23 -14.99
N LEU A 417 -14.99 -1.28 -13.95
CA LEU A 417 -16.08 -0.35 -13.71
C LEU A 417 -15.91 0.35 -12.37
N VAL A 418 -16.13 1.66 -12.36
CA VAL A 418 -16.20 2.50 -11.14
C VAL A 418 -17.60 3.09 -11.03
N HIS A 419 -18.26 2.80 -9.93
CA HIS A 419 -19.62 3.24 -9.62
C HIS A 419 -19.61 4.22 -8.45
N PHE A 420 -20.31 5.34 -8.62
CA PHE A 420 -20.54 6.36 -7.60
C PHE A 420 -21.97 6.22 -7.07
N LEU A 421 -22.13 6.20 -5.75
CA LEU A 421 -23.44 5.96 -5.12
C LEU A 421 -24.48 6.99 -5.60
N ASP A 422 -25.66 6.50 -5.99
CA ASP A 422 -26.83 7.27 -6.46
C ASP A 422 -26.64 8.09 -7.74
N GLU A 423 -25.56 7.87 -8.49
CA GLU A 423 -25.24 8.61 -9.71
C GLU A 423 -25.49 7.79 -11.00
N PRO A 424 -26.00 8.40 -12.08
CA PRO A 424 -26.24 7.71 -13.35
C PRO A 424 -24.98 7.59 -14.23
N TRP A 425 -23.88 8.22 -13.80
CA TRP A 425 -22.58 8.25 -14.47
C TRP A 425 -21.52 7.52 -13.64
N GLY A 426 -20.40 7.19 -14.27
CA GLY A 426 -19.29 6.47 -13.65
C GLY A 426 -18.11 6.35 -14.59
N GLN A 427 -17.25 5.36 -14.37
CA GLN A 427 -16.17 5.03 -15.29
C GLN A 427 -16.26 3.58 -15.75
N LEU A 428 -15.91 3.33 -17.01
CA LEU A 428 -15.75 2.01 -17.58
C LEU A 428 -14.51 1.99 -18.47
N PHE A 429 -13.59 1.06 -18.25
CA PHE A 429 -12.35 0.94 -19.01
C PHE A 429 -12.20 -0.46 -19.61
N ASP A 430 -11.77 -0.52 -20.88
CA ASP A 430 -11.37 -1.75 -21.56
C ASP A 430 -9.86 -1.90 -21.44
N LEU A 431 -9.39 -2.56 -20.39
CA LEU A 431 -7.97 -2.73 -20.04
C LEU A 431 -7.16 -3.49 -21.09
N GLU A 432 -7.82 -4.23 -22.00
CA GLU A 432 -7.14 -4.88 -23.13
C GLU A 432 -6.69 -3.86 -24.18
N THR A 433 -7.49 -2.82 -24.41
CA THR A 433 -7.22 -1.80 -25.45
C THR A 433 -6.76 -0.44 -24.89
N ASP A 434 -7.02 -0.21 -23.60
CA ASP A 434 -6.67 1.00 -22.84
C ASP A 434 -6.18 0.58 -21.43
N PRO A 435 -4.99 -0.05 -21.34
CA PRO A 435 -4.40 -0.44 -20.05
C PRO A 435 -3.99 0.76 -19.19
N THR A 436 -3.97 1.96 -19.77
CA THR A 436 -3.68 3.24 -19.11
C THR A 436 -4.92 3.97 -18.64
N GLU A 437 -6.12 3.46 -18.92
CA GLU A 437 -7.37 3.91 -18.28
C GLU A 437 -7.73 5.38 -18.56
N VAL A 438 -7.45 5.83 -19.79
CA VAL A 438 -7.66 7.22 -20.22
C VAL A 438 -9.05 7.40 -20.81
N VAL A 439 -9.59 6.37 -21.47
CA VAL A 439 -10.82 6.46 -22.26
C VAL A 439 -11.99 5.89 -21.48
N ASN A 440 -12.77 6.76 -20.85
CA ASN A 440 -14.00 6.37 -20.18
C ASN A 440 -15.09 5.95 -21.19
N ARG A 441 -15.47 4.66 -21.15
CA ARG A 441 -16.48 4.01 -22.00
C ARG A 441 -17.87 3.95 -21.37
N TRP A 442 -18.12 4.65 -20.26
CA TRP A 442 -19.38 4.53 -19.52
C TRP A 442 -20.62 4.72 -20.41
N ASP A 443 -20.59 5.70 -21.31
CA ASP A 443 -21.69 6.04 -22.22
C ASP A 443 -21.55 5.41 -23.62
N ASP A 444 -20.53 4.57 -23.85
CA ASP A 444 -20.31 3.91 -25.13
C ASP A 444 -21.34 2.78 -25.34
N PRO A 445 -22.24 2.87 -26.34
CA PRO A 445 -23.22 1.82 -26.60
C PRO A 445 -22.59 0.46 -26.95
N ALA A 446 -21.36 0.45 -27.49
CA ALA A 446 -20.64 -0.78 -27.78
C ALA A 446 -20.15 -1.51 -26.51
N ALA A 447 -20.03 -0.80 -25.38
CA ALA A 447 -19.62 -1.33 -24.09
C ALA A 447 -20.80 -1.62 -23.14
N ALA A 448 -22.04 -1.48 -23.61
CA ALA A 448 -23.24 -1.61 -22.78
C ALA A 448 -23.37 -2.99 -22.09
N ASP A 449 -23.03 -4.06 -22.80
CA ASP A 449 -23.09 -5.43 -22.25
C ASP A 449 -22.04 -5.63 -21.14
N ALA A 450 -20.82 -5.12 -21.34
CA ALA A 450 -19.75 -5.18 -20.33
C ALA A 450 -20.13 -4.36 -19.08
N LYS A 451 -20.67 -3.15 -19.27
CA LYS A 451 -21.20 -2.33 -18.18
C LYS A 451 -22.29 -3.06 -17.40
N GLY A 452 -23.26 -3.65 -18.10
CA GLY A 452 -24.36 -4.40 -17.49
C GLY A 452 -23.86 -5.58 -16.66
N ALA A 453 -22.93 -6.37 -17.21
CA ALA A 453 -22.34 -7.52 -16.52
C ALA A 453 -21.61 -7.13 -15.23
N LEU A 454 -20.80 -6.07 -15.25
CA LEU A 454 -20.06 -5.62 -14.07
C LEU A 454 -20.98 -4.98 -13.00
N LEU A 455 -22.03 -4.25 -13.40
CA LEU A 455 -23.03 -3.75 -12.47
C LEU A 455 -23.81 -4.89 -11.80
N ASP A 456 -24.16 -5.93 -12.57
CA ASP A 456 -24.77 -7.16 -12.03
C ASP A 456 -23.83 -7.85 -11.04
N GLU A 457 -22.53 -7.97 -11.38
CA GLU A 457 -21.55 -8.57 -10.47
C GLU A 457 -21.37 -7.75 -9.19
N LEU A 458 -21.31 -6.42 -9.24
CA LEU A 458 -21.24 -5.60 -8.01
C LEU A 458 -22.41 -5.87 -7.09
N ARG A 459 -23.64 -5.95 -7.63
CA ARG A 459 -24.83 -6.29 -6.84
C ARG A 459 -24.69 -7.66 -6.21
N GLU A 460 -24.36 -8.68 -7.00
CA GLU A 460 -24.27 -10.05 -6.49
C GLU A 460 -23.11 -10.21 -5.49
N TRP A 461 -21.97 -9.57 -5.72
CA TRP A 461 -20.84 -9.54 -4.79
C TRP A 461 -21.26 -8.98 -3.43
N ARG A 462 -21.93 -7.82 -3.40
CA ARG A 462 -22.40 -7.21 -2.15
C ARG A 462 -23.38 -8.11 -1.39
N ILE A 463 -24.27 -8.83 -2.11
CA ILE A 463 -25.21 -9.80 -1.50
C ILE A 463 -24.45 -11.02 -0.96
N ARG A 464 -23.57 -11.62 -1.76
CA ARG A 464 -22.78 -12.80 -1.41
C ARG A 464 -21.88 -12.53 -0.21
N SER A 465 -21.17 -11.40 -0.23
CA SER A 465 -20.32 -10.95 0.86
C SER A 465 -21.12 -10.80 2.15
N GLY A 466 -22.18 -10.00 2.16
CA GLY A 466 -22.98 -9.77 3.38
C GLY A 466 -23.63 -11.03 3.93
N TRP A 467 -23.98 -12.00 3.09
CA TRP A 467 -24.45 -13.32 3.52
C TRP A 467 -23.31 -14.16 4.13
N HIS A 468 -22.18 -14.25 3.42
CA HIS A 468 -21.00 -15.02 3.84
C HIS A 468 -20.45 -14.54 5.19
N THR A 469 -20.42 -13.22 5.38
CA THR A 469 -19.89 -12.57 6.60
C THR A 469 -20.98 -12.33 7.66
N SER A 470 -22.19 -12.87 7.50
CA SER A 470 -23.32 -12.64 8.43
C SER A 470 -23.06 -13.13 9.87
N CYS A 471 -22.08 -14.01 10.07
CA CYS A 471 -21.62 -14.44 11.39
C CYS A 471 -20.57 -13.52 12.01
N TRP A 472 -19.93 -12.64 11.24
CA TRP A 472 -18.92 -11.70 11.73
C TRP A 472 -19.44 -10.82 12.88
N PRO A 473 -20.67 -10.28 12.83
CA PRO A 473 -21.23 -9.52 13.96
C PRO A 473 -21.80 -10.40 15.08
N ALA A 474 -21.59 -11.72 15.09
CA ALA A 474 -22.21 -12.62 16.07
C ALA A 474 -21.83 -12.28 17.51
N GLU A 475 -20.63 -11.76 17.76
CA GLU A 475 -20.21 -11.32 19.10
C GLU A 475 -20.98 -10.08 19.60
N TRP A 476 -21.65 -9.36 18.71
CA TRP A 476 -22.38 -8.12 18.98
C TRP A 476 -23.91 -8.27 18.94
N ARG A 477 -24.42 -9.46 18.58
CA ARG A 477 -25.85 -9.81 18.60
C ARG A 477 -26.24 -10.46 19.92
#